data_AF-A0A5E4PPV0-F1
#
_entry.id   AF-A0A5E4PPV0-F1
#
_cell.length_a   1.000
_cell.length_b   1.000
_cell.length_c   1.000
_cell.angle_alpha   90.00
_cell.angle_beta   90.00
_cell.angle_gamma   90.00
#
_symmetry.space_group_name_H-M   'P 1'
#
loop_
_entity.id
_entity.type
_entity.pdbx_description
1 polymer ?
#
loop_
_entity_poly.entity_id
_entity_poly.type
_entity_poly.pdbx_seq_one_letter_code
_entity_poly.pdbx_strand_id
1 'polypeptide(L)' 'MKYNFKFHNLLGTVYRRGDILFTNDGNSVISPVGNKLTVYNLKQNKSNTLPIESHFNYTAIDVSPNGSVLLAVNEDD' A
#
# COMPACT_ATOMS: atom_id res chain seq x y z
N MET A 1 13.10 -24.63 -16.85
CA MET A 1 12.75 -23.42 -16.08
C MET A 1 11.31 -23.55 -15.57
N LYS A 2 11.01 -23.10 -14.35
CA LYS A 2 9.62 -23.05 -13.83
C LYS A 2 9.02 -21.68 -14.14
N TYR A 3 7.84 -21.64 -14.74
CA TYR A 3 7.13 -20.43 -15.16
C TYR A 3 5.92 -20.13 -14.27
N ASN A 4 6.17 -19.83 -12.99
CA ASN A 4 5.11 -19.49 -12.03
C ASN A 4 5.42 -18.14 -11.37
N PHE A 5 5.49 -17.09 -12.19
CA PHE A 5 5.75 -15.74 -11.73
C PHE A 5 4.52 -15.18 -11.02
N LYS A 6 4.76 -14.49 -9.90
CA LYS A 6 3.73 -13.77 -9.16
C LYS A 6 4.22 -12.34 -8.98
N PHE A 7 3.26 -11.42 -8.94
CA PHE A 7 3.54 -10.07 -8.49
C PHE A 7 4.12 -10.12 -7.06
N HIS A 8 5.21 -9.39 -6.84
CA HIS A 8 5.90 -9.38 -5.54
C HIS A 8 5.92 -7.98 -4.92
N ASN A 9 6.41 -6.99 -5.66
CA ASN A 9 6.56 -5.63 -5.14
C ASN A 9 6.56 -4.64 -6.30
N LEU A 10 6.14 -3.39 -6.04
CA LEU A 10 6.27 -2.28 -6.98
C LEU A 10 7.42 -1.37 -6.54
N LEU A 11 8.34 -1.10 -7.47
CA LEU A 11 9.49 -0.21 -7.25
C LEU A 11 9.44 0.96 -8.25
N GLY A 12 10.06 2.09 -7.89
CA GLY A 12 10.20 3.26 -8.77
C GLY A 12 9.24 4.42 -8.47
N THR A 13 8.21 4.20 -7.65
CA THR A 13 7.35 5.26 -7.09
C THR A 13 7.11 5.01 -5.60
N VAL A 14 7.06 6.07 -4.80
CA VAL A 14 6.91 5.98 -3.34
C VAL A 14 5.60 6.55 -2.81
N TYR A 15 4.96 7.41 -3.60
CA TYR A 15 3.69 8.04 -3.27
C TYR A 15 3.02 8.61 -4.51
N ARG A 16 1.69 8.52 -4.57
CA ARG A 16 0.84 9.23 -5.53
C ARG A 16 -0.54 9.46 -4.93
N ARG A 17 -0.80 10.70 -4.50
CA ARG A 17 -2.10 11.25 -4.03
C ARG A 17 -2.75 10.46 -2.87
N GLY A 18 -3.58 11.13 -2.09
CA GLY A 18 -4.36 10.51 -1.01
C GLY A 18 -3.59 10.39 0.30
N ASP A 19 -4.20 9.69 1.25
CA ASP A 19 -3.73 9.64 2.64
C ASP A 19 -2.45 8.82 2.79
N ILE A 20 -1.58 9.27 3.69
CA ILE A 20 -0.38 8.54 4.14
C ILE A 20 -0.60 8.18 5.61
N LEU A 21 -0.54 6.90 5.93
CA LEU A 21 -0.82 6.41 7.27
C LEU A 21 0.44 5.82 7.89
N PHE A 22 0.63 6.06 9.18
CA PHE A 22 1.55 5.27 9.99
C PHE A 22 0.81 4.09 10.60
N THR A 23 1.49 2.96 10.73
CA THR A 23 1.01 1.89 11.61
C THR A 23 1.00 2.38 13.06
N ASN A 24 0.13 1.81 13.91
CA ASN A 24 -0.05 2.26 15.29
C ASN A 24 1.25 2.18 16.13
N ASP A 25 2.19 1.30 15.75
CA ASP A 25 3.50 1.18 16.37
C ASP A 25 4.56 2.16 15.82
N GLY A 26 4.20 2.99 14.83
CA GLY A 26 5.06 3.97 14.16
C GLY A 26 6.18 3.37 13.29
N ASN A 27 6.27 2.04 13.15
CA ASN A 27 7.39 1.41 12.46
C ASN A 27 7.22 1.36 10.93
N SER A 28 5.98 1.48 10.43
CA SER A 28 5.70 1.38 9.00
C SER A 28 4.83 2.52 8.50
N VAL A 29 5.01 2.85 7.22
CA VAL A 29 4.19 3.81 6.48
C VAL A 29 3.42 3.09 5.38
N ILE A 30 2.13 3.32 5.31
CA ILE A 30 1.25 2.84 4.24
C ILE A 30 1.02 4.01 3.28
N SER A 31 1.39 3.81 2.02
CA SER A 31 1.37 4.86 1.00
C SER A 31 0.66 4.38 -0.27
N PRO A 32 -0.29 5.15 -0.81
CA PRO A 32 -0.83 4.95 -2.15
C PRO A 32 0.23 5.20 -3.22
N VAL A 33 0.34 4.28 -4.16
CA VAL A 33 1.23 4.35 -5.32
C VAL A 33 0.42 4.18 -6.61
N GLY A 34 -0.63 4.98 -6.74
CA GLY A 34 -1.65 4.86 -7.79
C GLY A 34 -2.78 3.96 -7.35
N ASN A 35 -3.07 2.92 -8.12
CA ASN A 35 -4.11 1.94 -7.82
C ASN A 35 -3.65 0.77 -6.93
N LYS A 36 -2.46 0.89 -6.32
CA LYS A 36 -1.86 -0.07 -5.38
C LYS A 36 -1.43 0.63 -4.11
N LEU A 37 -1.25 -0.14 -3.04
CA LEU A 37 -0.77 0.35 -1.73
C LEU A 37 0.55 -0.34 -1.38
N THR A 38 1.54 0.43 -0.95
CA THR A 38 2.82 -0.10 -0.48
C THR A 38 3.03 0.20 0.99
N VAL A 39 3.45 -0.82 1.74
CA VAL A 39 3.85 -0.71 3.14
C VAL A 39 5.37 -0.65 3.22
N TYR A 40 5.90 0.45 3.74
CA TYR A 40 7.32 0.67 3.98
C TYR A 40 7.62 0.47 5.46
N ASN A 41 8.29 -0.63 5.80
CA ASN A 41 8.80 -0.86 7.16
C ASN A 41 10.13 -0.10 7.32
N LEU A 42 10.07 0.99 8.06
CA LEU A 42 11.19 1.92 8.25
C LEU A 42 12.27 1.35 9.16
N LYS A 43 11.90 0.48 10.10
CA LYS A 43 12.85 -0.16 11.03
C LYS A 43 13.71 -1.23 10.35
N GLN A 44 13.13 -1.96 9.40
CA GLN A 44 13.79 -3.07 8.70
C GLN A 44 14.31 -2.70 7.30
N ASN A 45 14.06 -1.47 6.82
CA ASN A 45 14.36 -1.04 5.45
C ASN A 45 13.75 -1.97 4.38
N LYS A 46 12.48 -2.37 4.57
CA LYS A 46 11.76 -3.26 3.65
C LYS A 46 10.51 -2.60 3.12
N SER A 47 10.17 -2.89 1.87
CA SER A 47 8.88 -2.50 1.27
C SER A 47 8.11 -3.72 0.81
N ASN A 48 6.79 -3.66 0.91
CA ASN A 48 5.88 -4.68 0.41
C ASN A 48 4.61 -4.04 -0.17
N THR A 49 4.40 -4.16 -1.47
CA THR A 49 3.14 -3.78 -2.12
C THR A 49 2.08 -4.85 -1.88
N LEU A 50 0.91 -4.44 -1.40
CA LEU A 50 -0.18 -5.36 -1.11
C LEU A 50 -0.65 -6.06 -2.40
N PRO A 51 -1.07 -7.34 -2.35
CA PRO A 51 -1.50 -8.11 -3.51
C PRO A 51 -2.93 -7.77 -3.93
N ILE A 52 -3.29 -6.49 -3.87
CA ILE A 52 -4.58 -5.95 -4.29
C ILE A 52 -4.34 -4.77 -5.22
N GLU A 53 -5.31 -4.52 -6.10
CA GLU A 53 -5.31 -3.37 -6.98
C GLU A 53 -6.75 -2.90 -7.23
N SER A 54 -6.88 -1.61 -7.47
CA SER A 54 -8.14 -1.02 -7.93
C SER A 54 -8.09 -0.73 -9.43
N HIS A 55 -9.24 -0.48 -10.04
CA HIS A 55 -9.33 0.02 -11.42
C HIS A 55 -8.86 1.48 -11.54
N PHE A 56 -8.99 2.27 -10.47
CA PHE A 56 -8.62 3.69 -10.41
C PHE A 56 -7.61 3.98 -9.29
N ASN A 57 -7.04 5.19 -9.26
CA ASN A 57 -6.07 5.54 -8.21
C ASN A 57 -6.78 5.60 -6.85
N TYR A 58 -6.10 5.16 -5.79
CA TYR A 58 -6.58 5.37 -4.44
C TYR A 58 -6.50 6.85 -4.05
N THR A 59 -7.52 7.33 -3.34
CA THR A 59 -7.66 8.73 -2.89
C THR A 59 -7.78 8.86 -1.39
N ALA A 60 -8.35 7.85 -0.73
CA ALA A 60 -8.46 7.80 0.72
C ALA A 60 -8.16 6.40 1.23
N ILE A 61 -7.43 6.32 2.33
CA ILE A 61 -7.16 5.05 3.03
C ILE A 61 -7.25 5.27 4.54
N ASP A 62 -7.74 4.28 5.26
CA ASP A 62 -7.65 4.25 6.73
C ASP A 62 -7.48 2.83 7.25
N VAL A 63 -6.93 2.70 8.46
CA VAL A 63 -6.72 1.43 9.14
C VAL A 63 -7.49 1.43 10.45
N SER A 64 -8.25 0.37 10.68
CA SER A 64 -8.92 0.12 11.97
C SER A 64 -7.97 0.30 13.16
N PRO A 65 -8.42 0.81 14.33
CA PRO A 65 -7.55 1.09 15.47
C PRO A 65 -6.73 -0.12 15.99
N ASN A 66 -7.22 -1.34 15.77
CA ASN A 66 -6.51 -2.58 16.11
C ASN A 66 -5.52 -3.05 15.03
N GLY A 67 -5.43 -2.37 13.89
CA GLY A 67 -4.52 -2.66 12.79
C GLY A 67 -4.93 -3.84 11.89
N SER A 68 -6.10 -4.45 12.08
CA SER A 68 -6.44 -5.73 11.42
C SER A 68 -7.15 -5.56 10.07
N VAL A 69 -7.79 -4.42 9.85
CA VAL A 69 -8.54 -4.09 8.63
C VAL A 69 -8.04 -2.76 8.08
N LEU A 70 -7.80 -2.72 6.79
CA LEU A 70 -7.53 -1.51 6.01
C LEU A 70 -8.69 -1.30 5.04
N LEU A 71 -9.20 -0.07 4.99
CA LEU A 71 -10.19 0.36 4.00
C LEU A 71 -9.51 1.31 3.01
N ALA A 72 -9.77 1.10 1.72
CA ALA A 72 -9.20 1.90 0.64
C ALA A 72 -10.29 2.29 -0.35
N VAL A 73 -10.37 3.59 -0.65
CA VAL A 73 -11.33 4.18 -1.58
C VAL A 73 -10.56 4.77 -2.75
N ASN A 74 -11.07 4.52 -3.95
CA ASN A 74 -10.51 5.01 -5.21
C ASN A 74 -11.27 6.22 -5.74
N GLU A 75 -10.75 6.81 -6.82
CA GLU A 75 -11.46 7.81 -7.61
C GLU A 75 -12.78 7.23 -8.14
N ASP A 76 -13.85 8.03 -8.08
CA ASP A 76 -15.07 7.79 -8.83
C ASP A 76 -14.86 8.28 -10.27
N ASP A 77 -15.35 7.51 -11.24
CA ASP A 77 -15.38 7.87 -12.67
C ASP A 77 -16.64 8.71 -13.00
#